data_AF-A0A0C9YWY2-F1
#
_entry.id   AF-A0A0C9YWY2-F1
#
_cell.length_a   1.000
_cell.length_b   1.000
_cell.length_c   1.000
_cell.angle_alpha   90.00
_cell.angle_beta   90.00
_cell.angle_gamma   90.00
#
_symmetry.space_group_name_H-M   'P 1'
#
loop_
_entity.id
_entity.type
_entity.pdbx_description
1 polymer ?
#
loop_
_entity_poly.entity_id
_entity_poly.type
_entity_poly.pdbx_seq_one_letter_code
_entity_poly.pdbx_strand_id
1 'polypeptide(L)'
;MVEQNGVTAPDVSTSPDRTVEEDRPRSIVRDDRRAADGVKERLQRSVLLFLLGAPSLERLQQIIDEEEREVEEGTEKKKEKSWSELRNVLTDRTNNINVVSALVVASSSVFLSTPAPTPHMSLWNADFPYFCMLLGFGCAMLAIVSGFAEIVCLSLIGPEDIRLARERTLTRVALLVLLMLPLAWLLVASLSIGVAFTSAVWLGDILWMKVLFTAGYAIFLFNLFLIILVLL
;
A
#
# COMPACT_ATOMS: atom_id res chain seq x y z
N MET A 1 21.10 61.35 37.73
CA MET A 1 21.74 61.95 38.93
C MET A 1 22.20 60.78 39.78
N VAL A 2 23.48 60.77 40.17
CA VAL A 2 24.15 59.82 41.10
C VAL A 2 24.49 58.45 40.46
N GLU A 3 25.72 58.20 39.98
CA GLU A 3 26.95 57.73 40.72
C GLU A 3 26.85 56.26 41.20
N GLN A 4 27.85 55.38 41.19
CA GLN A 4 29.26 55.36 40.77
C GLN A 4 29.80 53.93 41.04
N ASN A 5 30.84 53.52 40.30
CA ASN A 5 31.97 52.63 40.72
C ASN A 5 31.70 51.17 41.12
N GLY A 6 32.57 50.18 40.87
CA GLY A 6 33.95 50.10 40.36
C GLY A 6 34.30 48.60 40.17
N VAL A 7 35.13 48.22 39.18
CA VAL A 7 36.58 47.91 39.29
C VAL A 7 36.83 46.77 40.32
N THR A 8 37.36 45.58 39.99
CA THR A 8 38.79 45.28 39.68
C THR A 8 38.97 43.80 39.23
N ALA A 9 39.96 43.54 38.34
CA ALA A 9 40.50 42.23 37.88
C ALA A 9 41.43 41.56 38.95
N PRO A 10 42.36 40.58 38.68
CA PRO A 10 42.63 39.68 37.54
C PRO A 10 42.98 38.19 37.91
N ASP A 11 43.22 37.37 36.87
CA ASP A 11 44.13 36.20 36.71
C ASP A 11 44.42 35.20 37.84
N VAL A 12 44.14 33.91 37.57
CA VAL A 12 45.05 32.78 37.91
C VAL A 12 45.04 31.73 36.80
N SER A 13 46.22 31.53 36.21
CA SER A 13 46.59 30.44 35.32
C SER A 13 46.78 29.12 36.07
N THR A 14 46.34 28.00 35.50
CA THR A 14 47.13 26.73 35.51
C THR A 14 46.61 25.76 34.45
N SER A 15 47.42 25.61 33.40
CA SER A 15 47.50 24.47 32.47
C SER A 15 48.15 23.26 33.18
N PRO A 16 48.36 22.07 32.58
CA PRO A 16 47.57 21.28 31.62
C PRO A 16 47.25 19.88 32.21
N ASP A 17 46.26 19.15 31.68
CA ASP A 17 46.35 17.69 31.75
C ASP A 17 45.98 17.04 30.42
N ARG A 18 46.95 16.28 29.91
CA ARG A 18 46.89 15.54 28.65
C ARG A 18 46.41 14.14 28.99
N THR A 19 45.12 13.88 28.78
CA THR A 19 44.66 12.51 28.58
C THR A 19 44.55 12.27 27.08
N VAL A 20 45.57 11.59 26.56
CA VAL A 20 45.59 10.97 25.23
C VAL A 20 44.45 9.95 25.22
N GLU A 21 43.31 10.33 24.65
CA GLU A 21 42.20 9.42 24.43
C GLU A 21 42.38 8.76 23.06
N GLU A 22 42.49 7.44 23.14
CA GLU A 22 42.75 6.45 22.12
C GLU A 22 41.72 6.54 20.98
N ASP A 23 42.15 7.03 19.80
CA ASP A 23 41.35 7.09 18.58
C ASP A 23 41.07 5.67 18.05
N ARG A 24 39.95 5.12 18.49
CA ARG A 24 39.46 3.80 18.09
C ARG A 24 38.48 3.98 16.92
N PRO A 25 38.75 3.44 15.72
CA PRO A 25 37.90 3.66 14.56
C PRO A 25 36.57 2.91 14.71
N ARG A 26 35.53 3.61 15.18
CA ARG A 26 34.13 3.13 15.30
C ARG A 26 33.24 3.69 14.20
N SER A 27 33.66 3.63 12.92
CA SER A 27 32.87 4.21 11.82
C SER A 27 32.25 3.22 10.82
N ILE A 28 32.51 1.91 10.90
CA ILE A 28 32.09 1.00 9.81
C ILE A 28 30.67 0.39 9.99
N VAL A 29 30.07 0.45 11.18
CA VAL A 29 28.77 -0.25 11.44
C VAL A 29 27.52 0.63 11.21
N ARG A 30 27.69 1.93 10.91
CA ARG A 30 26.55 2.88 10.84
C ARG A 30 25.93 3.05 9.45
N ASP A 31 26.64 2.67 8.39
CA ASP A 31 26.17 2.90 7.01
C ASP A 31 25.18 1.82 6.51
N ASP A 32 25.33 0.55 6.94
CA ASP A 32 24.45 -0.54 6.49
C ASP A 32 22.99 -0.36 6.92
N ARG A 33 22.74 0.25 8.09
CA ARG A 33 21.35 0.50 8.55
C ARG A 33 20.64 1.56 7.72
N ARG A 34 21.35 2.61 7.27
CA ARG A 34 20.76 3.66 6.42
C ARG A 34 20.40 3.13 5.04
N ALA A 35 21.22 2.24 4.47
CA ALA A 35 20.92 1.60 3.19
C ALA A 35 19.69 0.67 3.29
N ALA A 36 19.59 -0.14 4.36
CA ALA A 36 18.46 -1.03 4.58
C ALA A 36 17.13 -0.28 4.79
N ASP A 37 17.16 0.83 5.55
CA ASP A 37 15.97 1.66 5.79
C ASP A 37 15.48 2.34 4.50
N GLY A 38 16.42 2.80 3.65
CA GLY A 38 16.08 3.39 2.36
C GLY A 38 15.45 2.40 1.37
N VAL A 39 15.90 1.13 1.36
CA VAL A 39 15.28 0.08 0.53
C VAL A 39 13.86 -0.23 1.03
N LYS A 40 13.66 -0.31 2.35
CA LYS A 40 12.34 -0.57 2.94
C LYS A 40 11.34 0.54 2.64
N GLU A 41 11.73 1.81 2.77
CA GLU A 41 10.89 2.96 2.41
C GLU A 41 10.55 2.98 0.92
N ARG A 42 11.53 2.71 0.05
CA ARG A 42 11.31 2.62 -1.40
C ARG A 42 10.37 1.47 -1.75
N LEU A 43 10.50 0.32 -1.09
CA LEU A 43 9.63 -0.83 -1.33
C LEU A 43 8.20 -0.55 -0.83
N GLN A 44 8.04 0.07 0.34
CA GLN A 44 6.74 0.52 0.84
C GLN A 44 6.11 1.55 -0.09
N ARG A 45 6.89 2.53 -0.58
CA ARG A 45 6.41 3.49 -1.58
C ARG A 45 6.02 2.79 -2.86
N SER A 46 6.84 1.91 -3.43
CA SER A 46 6.52 1.19 -4.67
C SER A 46 5.29 0.29 -4.51
N VAL A 47 5.14 -0.39 -3.37
CA VAL A 47 3.97 -1.22 -3.09
C VAL A 47 2.72 -0.35 -2.94
N LEU A 48 2.80 0.78 -2.23
CA LEU A 48 1.73 1.78 -2.16
C LEU A 48 1.42 2.40 -3.54
N LEU A 49 2.44 2.69 -4.35
CA LEU A 49 2.30 3.25 -5.70
C LEU A 49 1.73 2.22 -6.69
N PHE A 50 2.01 0.94 -6.50
CA PHE A 50 1.46 -0.14 -7.33
C PHE A 50 0.03 -0.48 -6.92
N LEU A 51 -0.25 -0.50 -5.62
CA LEU A 51 -1.58 -0.73 -5.05
C LEU A 51 -2.53 0.45 -5.29
N LEU A 52 -2.09 1.69 -5.05
CA LEU A 52 -2.90 2.89 -5.26
C LEU A 52 -2.75 3.51 -6.67
N GLY A 53 -1.80 3.08 -7.48
CA GLY A 53 -1.43 3.75 -8.73
C GLY A 53 -0.73 5.10 -8.49
N ALA A 54 0.50 5.25 -8.99
CA ALA A 54 1.36 6.42 -8.79
C ALA A 54 0.70 7.81 -8.93
N PRO A 55 -0.18 8.08 -9.91
CA PRO A 55 -0.75 9.42 -10.03
C PRO A 55 -1.83 9.74 -8.99
N SER A 56 -2.32 8.79 -8.18
CA SER A 56 -3.52 9.03 -7.36
C SER A 56 -3.21 9.63 -6.01
N LEU A 57 -2.21 9.09 -5.30
CA LEU A 57 -1.87 9.52 -3.96
C LEU A 57 -1.11 10.85 -4.00
N GLU A 58 -0.28 11.04 -5.02
CA GLU A 58 0.37 12.33 -5.30
C GLU A 58 -0.65 13.38 -5.74
N ARG A 59 -1.66 13.04 -6.54
CA ARG A 59 -2.79 13.96 -6.82
C ARG A 59 -3.63 14.21 -5.59
N LEU A 60 -3.86 13.22 -4.74
CA LEU A 60 -4.60 13.39 -3.49
C LEU A 60 -3.85 14.31 -2.54
N GLN A 61 -2.53 14.12 -2.40
CA GLN A 61 -1.67 15.01 -1.63
C GLN A 61 -1.54 16.39 -2.27
N GLN A 62 -1.32 16.47 -3.58
CA GLN A 62 -1.27 17.75 -4.30
C GLN A 62 -2.58 18.51 -4.21
N ILE A 63 -3.74 17.85 -4.33
CA ILE A 63 -5.03 18.52 -4.17
C ILE A 63 -5.17 19.02 -2.73
N ILE A 64 -4.78 18.21 -1.74
CA ILE A 64 -4.77 18.63 -0.32
C ILE A 64 -3.81 19.81 -0.09
N ASP A 65 -2.64 19.82 -0.72
CA ASP A 65 -1.56 20.79 -0.55
C ASP A 65 -1.80 22.07 -1.40
N GLU A 66 -2.43 21.97 -2.58
CA GLU A 66 -2.85 23.09 -3.43
C GLU A 66 -4.08 23.78 -2.83
N GLU A 67 -5.02 23.01 -2.28
CA GLU A 67 -6.15 23.54 -1.52
C GLU A 67 -5.67 24.29 -0.26
N GLU A 68 -4.52 23.95 0.31
CA GLU A 68 -3.89 24.71 1.41
C GLU A 68 -3.38 26.09 0.97
N ARG A 69 -2.97 26.27 -0.30
CA ARG A 69 -2.55 27.57 -0.84
C ARG A 69 -3.72 28.43 -1.33
N GLU A 70 -4.82 27.82 -1.75
CA GLU A 70 -5.98 28.55 -2.29
C GLU A 70 -7.00 28.98 -1.22
N VAL A 71 -6.86 28.53 0.02
CA VAL A 71 -7.72 28.97 1.15
C VAL A 71 -7.59 30.47 1.46
N GLU A 72 -6.56 31.17 0.95
CA GLU A 72 -6.44 32.64 1.07
C GLU A 72 -7.24 33.42 0.00
N GLU A 73 -7.66 32.81 -1.12
CA GLU A 73 -8.47 33.48 -2.15
C GLU A 73 -9.86 32.85 -2.26
N GLY A 74 -10.86 33.50 -1.64
CA GLY A 74 -12.25 33.05 -1.46
C GLY A 74 -13.00 32.63 -2.74
N THR A 75 -12.68 31.45 -3.28
CA THR A 75 -13.31 30.89 -4.48
C THR A 75 -13.93 29.52 -4.16
N GLU A 76 -15.03 29.50 -3.41
CA GLU A 76 -15.77 28.26 -3.04
C GLU A 76 -16.08 27.36 -4.25
N LYS A 77 -16.34 27.94 -5.42
CA LYS A 77 -16.63 27.21 -6.67
C LYS A 77 -15.46 26.36 -7.18
N LYS A 78 -14.22 26.77 -6.93
CA LYS A 78 -13.03 26.03 -7.39
C LYS A 78 -12.78 24.80 -6.52
N LYS A 79 -13.04 24.94 -5.22
CA LYS A 79 -12.97 23.88 -4.22
C LYS A 79 -13.98 22.76 -4.49
N GLU A 80 -15.24 23.12 -4.72
CA GLU A 80 -16.29 22.13 -5.04
C GLU A 80 -15.97 21.35 -6.32
N LYS A 81 -15.44 22.03 -7.34
CA LYS A 81 -15.03 21.39 -8.59
C LYS A 81 -13.89 20.38 -8.36
N SER A 82 -12.85 20.77 -7.62
CA SER A 82 -11.72 19.88 -7.29
C SER A 82 -12.18 18.63 -6.51
N TRP A 83 -13.06 18.83 -5.52
CA TRP A 83 -13.63 17.70 -4.76
C TRP A 83 -14.44 16.75 -5.64
N SER A 84 -15.28 17.28 -6.52
CA SER A 84 -16.08 16.46 -7.44
C SER A 84 -15.19 15.63 -8.38
N GLU A 85 -14.08 16.20 -8.84
CA GLU A 85 -13.10 15.51 -9.68
C GLU A 85 -12.42 14.37 -8.92
N LEU A 86 -11.96 14.64 -7.70
CA LEU A 86 -11.35 13.63 -6.84
C LEU A 86 -12.31 12.48 -6.55
N ARG A 87 -13.55 12.78 -6.17
CA ARG A 87 -14.59 11.77 -5.93
C ARG A 87 -14.86 10.93 -7.17
N ASN A 88 -14.91 11.54 -8.36
CA ASN A 88 -15.09 10.81 -9.61
C ASN A 88 -13.92 9.85 -9.87
N VAL A 89 -12.68 10.29 -9.62
CA VAL A 89 -11.50 9.42 -9.77
C VAL A 89 -11.53 8.25 -8.79
N LEU A 90 -11.86 8.48 -7.51
CA LEU A 90 -11.97 7.41 -6.52
C LEU A 90 -13.10 6.44 -6.90
N THR A 91 -14.27 6.97 -7.27
CA THR A 91 -15.44 6.16 -7.65
C THR A 91 -15.13 5.30 -8.88
N ASP A 92 -14.47 5.84 -9.89
CA ASP A 92 -14.06 5.09 -11.09
C ASP A 92 -13.13 3.92 -10.74
N ARG A 93 -12.18 4.15 -9.83
CA ARG A 93 -11.25 3.11 -9.36
C ARG A 93 -11.95 2.02 -8.55
N THR A 94 -12.79 2.41 -7.60
CA THR A 94 -13.57 1.46 -6.81
C THR A 94 -14.50 0.65 -7.71
N ASN A 95 -15.06 1.27 -8.77
CA ASN A 95 -15.85 0.56 -9.77
C ASN A 95 -15.00 -0.45 -10.55
N ASN A 96 -13.80 -0.07 -11.00
CA ASN A 96 -12.87 -1.00 -11.66
C ASN A 96 -12.50 -2.18 -10.75
N ILE A 97 -12.21 -1.92 -9.47
CA ILE A 97 -11.92 -2.96 -8.46
C ILE A 97 -13.14 -3.87 -8.26
N ASN A 98 -14.35 -3.31 -8.19
CA ASN A 98 -15.58 -4.08 -8.05
C ASN A 98 -15.84 -4.97 -9.28
N VAL A 99 -15.59 -4.47 -10.50
CA VAL A 99 -15.70 -5.26 -11.73
C VAL A 99 -14.72 -6.42 -11.73
N VAL A 100 -13.45 -6.18 -11.38
CA VAL A 100 -12.44 -7.25 -11.26
C VAL A 100 -12.82 -8.26 -10.19
N SER A 101 -13.27 -7.80 -9.02
CA SER A 101 -13.71 -8.65 -7.92
C SER A 101 -14.92 -9.50 -8.33
N ALA A 102 -15.89 -8.92 -9.03
CA ALA A 102 -17.06 -9.64 -9.55
C ALA A 102 -16.67 -10.72 -10.58
N LEU A 103 -15.69 -10.45 -11.43
CA LEU A 103 -15.15 -11.44 -12.36
C LEU A 103 -14.45 -12.60 -11.62
N VAL A 104 -13.69 -12.29 -10.56
CA VAL A 104 -13.06 -13.29 -9.70
C VAL A 104 -14.12 -14.14 -8.98
N VAL A 105 -15.18 -13.52 -8.44
CA VAL A 105 -16.31 -14.21 -7.82
C VAL A 105 -17.02 -15.11 -8.82
N ALA A 106 -17.34 -14.60 -10.02
CA ALA A 106 -18.04 -15.37 -11.04
C ALA A 106 -17.22 -16.57 -11.51
N SER A 107 -15.93 -16.38 -11.83
CA SER A 107 -15.04 -17.47 -12.23
C SER A 107 -14.86 -18.50 -11.12
N SER A 108 -14.60 -18.06 -9.89
CA SER A 108 -14.46 -18.96 -8.74
C SER A 108 -15.76 -19.72 -8.45
N SER A 109 -16.93 -19.10 -8.63
CA SER A 109 -18.23 -19.76 -8.51
C SER A 109 -18.36 -20.90 -9.52
N VAL A 110 -18.01 -20.67 -10.80
CA VAL A 110 -18.01 -21.72 -11.82
C VAL A 110 -17.06 -22.86 -11.45
N PHE A 111 -15.86 -22.55 -10.94
CA PHE A 111 -14.90 -23.57 -10.49
C PHE A 111 -15.43 -24.38 -9.29
N LEU A 112 -16.11 -23.74 -8.34
CA LEU A 112 -16.65 -24.41 -7.16
C LEU A 112 -17.91 -25.24 -7.48
N SER A 113 -18.70 -24.83 -8.47
CA SER A 113 -19.94 -25.52 -8.84
C SER A 113 -19.75 -26.64 -9.86
N THR A 114 -18.65 -26.61 -10.63
CA THR A 114 -18.43 -27.55 -11.73
C THR A 114 -17.54 -28.70 -11.27
N PRO A 115 -17.95 -29.97 -11.47
CA PRO A 115 -17.07 -31.10 -11.18
C PRO A 115 -15.82 -31.02 -12.08
N ALA A 116 -14.66 -31.36 -11.52
CA ALA A 116 -13.40 -31.31 -12.24
C ALA A 116 -13.49 -32.17 -13.53
N PRO A 117 -13.29 -31.58 -14.72
CA PRO A 117 -13.45 -32.29 -16.00
C PRO A 117 -12.41 -33.42 -16.17
N THR A 118 -11.28 -33.34 -15.46
CA THR A 118 -10.17 -34.29 -15.57
C THR A 118 -9.59 -34.61 -14.17
N PRO A 119 -10.20 -35.54 -13.41
CA PRO A 119 -9.75 -35.88 -12.06
C PRO A 119 -8.31 -36.42 -12.01
N HIS A 120 -7.82 -37.00 -13.12
CA HIS A 120 -6.45 -37.51 -13.22
C HIS A 120 -5.38 -36.44 -13.47
N MET A 121 -5.76 -35.24 -13.93
CA MET A 121 -4.77 -34.20 -14.29
C MET A 121 -4.44 -33.27 -13.12
N SER A 122 -5.38 -33.09 -12.20
CA SER A 122 -5.31 -32.09 -11.13
C SER A 122 -6.34 -32.42 -10.08
N LEU A 123 -5.89 -32.61 -8.83
CA LEU A 123 -6.73 -33.05 -7.73
C LEU A 123 -7.44 -31.85 -7.07
N TRP A 124 -8.27 -31.13 -7.83
CA TRP A 124 -9.03 -29.96 -7.36
C TRP A 124 -9.95 -30.25 -6.17
N ASN A 125 -10.39 -31.51 -6.06
CA ASN A 125 -11.26 -31.98 -5.00
C ASN A 125 -10.51 -32.28 -3.69
N ALA A 126 -9.19 -32.09 -3.64
CA ALA A 126 -8.49 -32.17 -2.37
C ALA A 126 -8.99 -31.05 -1.44
N ASP A 127 -9.12 -31.36 -0.15
CA ASP A 127 -9.69 -30.45 0.84
C ASP A 127 -8.96 -29.09 0.83
N PHE A 128 -7.62 -29.12 0.77
CA PHE A 128 -6.79 -27.92 0.84
C PHE A 128 -7.05 -26.90 -0.30
N PRO A 129 -6.87 -27.24 -1.59
CA PRO A 129 -7.14 -26.28 -2.68
C PRO A 129 -8.61 -25.83 -2.70
N TYR A 130 -9.55 -26.70 -2.30
CA TYR A 130 -10.95 -26.33 -2.18
C TYR A 130 -11.18 -25.24 -1.13
N PHE A 131 -10.63 -25.40 0.09
CA PHE A 131 -10.71 -24.39 1.14
C PHE A 131 -10.03 -23.07 0.73
N CYS A 132 -8.88 -23.13 0.06
CA CYS A 132 -8.20 -21.93 -0.44
C CYS A 132 -9.01 -21.20 -1.53
N MET A 133 -9.66 -21.93 -2.44
CA MET A 133 -10.59 -21.33 -3.42
C MET A 133 -11.79 -20.69 -2.75
N LEU A 134 -12.39 -21.38 -1.77
CA LEU A 134 -13.55 -20.86 -1.02
C LEU A 134 -13.20 -19.60 -0.22
N LEU A 135 -12.03 -19.58 0.42
CA LEU A 135 -11.51 -18.41 1.12
C LEU A 135 -11.29 -17.25 0.13
N GLY A 136 -10.68 -17.53 -1.03
CA GLY A 136 -10.47 -16.55 -2.08
C GLY A 136 -11.78 -15.94 -2.59
N PHE A 137 -12.79 -16.80 -2.84
CA PHE A 137 -14.14 -16.39 -3.20
C PHE A 137 -14.78 -15.49 -2.13
N GLY A 138 -14.71 -15.89 -0.86
CA GLY A 138 -15.23 -15.11 0.27
C GLY A 138 -14.56 -13.74 0.40
N CYS A 139 -13.23 -13.69 0.28
CA CYS A 139 -12.50 -12.42 0.29
C CYS A 139 -12.85 -11.53 -0.91
N ALA A 140 -13.05 -12.09 -2.10
CA ALA A 140 -13.49 -11.32 -3.27
C ALA A 140 -14.91 -10.74 -3.08
N MET A 141 -15.82 -11.48 -2.46
CA MET A 141 -17.14 -10.94 -2.08
C MET A 141 -17.04 -9.80 -1.06
N LEU A 142 -16.16 -9.93 -0.06
CA LEU A 142 -15.89 -8.85 0.90
C LEU A 142 -15.29 -7.62 0.22
N ALA A 143 -14.42 -7.80 -0.77
CA ALA A 143 -13.89 -6.70 -1.57
C ALA A 143 -15.02 -5.91 -2.24
N ILE A 144 -15.98 -6.59 -2.89
CA ILE A 144 -17.15 -5.96 -3.52
C ILE A 144 -17.99 -5.19 -2.50
N VAL A 145 -18.34 -5.82 -1.38
CA VAL A 145 -19.18 -5.18 -0.34
C VAL A 145 -18.46 -3.96 0.25
N SER A 146 -17.17 -4.07 0.51
CA SER A 146 -16.37 -2.94 1.02
C SER A 146 -16.24 -1.81 0.00
N GLY A 147 -16.09 -2.10 -1.30
CA GLY A 147 -16.08 -1.09 -2.35
C GLY A 147 -17.42 -0.37 -2.48
N PHE A 148 -18.55 -1.08 -2.36
CA PHE A 148 -19.87 -0.44 -2.30
C PHE A 148 -20.04 0.44 -1.07
N ALA A 149 -19.62 -0.05 0.11
CA ALA A 149 -19.68 0.73 1.34
C ALA A 149 -18.84 2.02 1.22
N GLU A 150 -17.67 1.94 0.57
CA GLU A 150 -16.82 3.10 0.28
C GLU A 150 -17.52 4.13 -0.61
N ILE A 151 -18.14 3.71 -1.72
CA ILE A 151 -18.89 4.61 -2.62
C ILE A 151 -20.03 5.31 -1.86
N VAL A 152 -20.75 4.58 -1.00
CA VAL A 152 -21.80 5.15 -0.16
C VAL A 152 -21.24 6.15 0.84
N CYS A 153 -20.14 5.81 1.53
CA CYS A 153 -19.47 6.74 2.45
C CYS A 153 -19.00 8.01 1.73
N LEU A 154 -18.36 7.89 0.55
CA LEU A 154 -17.96 9.04 -0.28
C LEU A 154 -19.15 9.87 -0.75
N SER A 155 -20.32 9.27 -0.87
CA SER A 155 -21.56 9.97 -1.24
C SER A 155 -22.21 10.71 -0.08
N LEU A 156 -21.96 10.26 1.16
CA LEU A 156 -22.47 10.89 2.37
C LEU A 156 -21.55 12.00 2.90
N ILE A 157 -20.25 11.91 2.64
CA ILE A 157 -19.27 12.90 3.08
C ILE A 157 -19.43 14.19 2.26
N GLY A 158 -19.84 15.26 2.92
CA GLY A 158 -19.92 16.60 2.35
C GLY A 158 -18.57 17.34 2.34
N PRO A 159 -18.47 18.46 1.62
CA PRO A 159 -17.26 19.31 1.60
C PRO A 159 -16.92 19.91 2.98
N GLU A 160 -17.92 20.06 3.85
CA GLU A 160 -17.80 20.48 5.24
C GLU A 160 -17.09 19.41 6.10
N ASP A 161 -17.47 18.15 5.94
CA ASP A 161 -16.96 17.01 6.73
C ASP A 161 -15.49 16.72 6.45
N ILE A 162 -15.02 17.01 5.23
CA ILE A 162 -13.61 16.85 4.85
C ILE A 162 -12.73 17.84 5.63
N ARG A 163 -13.26 19.03 5.91
CA ARG A 163 -12.56 20.05 6.68
C ARG A 163 -12.35 19.57 8.12
N LEU A 164 -13.39 18.97 8.71
CA LEU A 164 -13.33 18.29 10.01
C LEU A 164 -12.44 17.03 9.99
N ALA A 165 -12.47 16.28 8.89
CA ALA A 165 -11.62 15.10 8.70
C ALA A 165 -10.14 15.44 8.59
N ARG A 166 -9.81 16.65 8.10
CA ARG A 166 -8.45 17.17 8.03
C ARG A 166 -7.90 17.51 9.41
N GLU A 167 -8.70 18.12 10.28
CA GLU A 167 -8.26 18.49 11.64
C GLU A 167 -7.99 17.26 12.52
N ARG A 168 -8.67 16.14 12.25
CA ARG A 168 -8.52 14.90 13.02
C ARG A 168 -7.73 13.86 12.24
N THR A 169 -6.49 13.62 12.67
CA THR A 169 -5.61 12.57 12.13
C THR A 169 -6.29 11.20 12.09
N LEU A 170 -7.11 10.86 13.09
CA LEU A 170 -7.87 9.60 13.12
C LEU A 170 -8.86 9.48 11.97
N THR A 171 -9.56 10.55 11.61
CA THR A 171 -10.53 10.52 10.50
C THR A 171 -9.82 10.36 9.16
N ARG A 172 -8.69 11.04 8.98
CA ARG A 172 -7.83 10.86 7.80
C ARG A 172 -7.34 9.42 7.66
N VAL A 173 -6.86 8.83 8.75
CA VAL A 173 -6.41 7.43 8.76
C VAL A 173 -7.58 6.50 8.49
N ALA A 174 -8.76 6.74 9.08
CA ALA A 174 -9.95 5.94 8.84
C ALA A 174 -10.38 5.96 7.37
N LEU A 175 -10.36 7.14 6.72
CA LEU A 175 -10.70 7.29 5.30
C LEU A 175 -9.69 6.58 4.39
N LEU A 176 -8.39 6.69 4.70
CA LEU A 176 -7.35 5.95 3.99
C LEU A 176 -7.49 4.43 4.18
N VAL A 177 -7.78 3.98 5.40
CA VAL A 177 -8.02 2.55 5.67
C VAL A 177 -9.25 2.06 4.91
N LEU A 178 -10.32 2.86 4.86
CA LEU A 178 -11.54 2.52 4.12
C LEU A 178 -11.26 2.36 2.62
N LEU A 179 -10.47 3.26 2.03
CA LEU A 179 -10.03 3.23 0.63
C LEU A 179 -9.10 2.04 0.33
N MET A 180 -8.26 1.66 1.29
CA MET A 180 -7.32 0.53 1.14
C MET A 180 -7.98 -0.83 1.39
N LEU A 181 -9.13 -0.85 2.07
CA LEU A 181 -9.82 -2.07 2.48
C LEU A 181 -10.25 -2.97 1.31
N PRO A 182 -10.97 -2.50 0.26
CA PRO A 182 -11.37 -3.36 -0.86
C PRO A 182 -10.17 -3.95 -1.59
N LEU A 183 -9.11 -3.15 -1.71
CA LEU A 183 -7.87 -3.57 -2.34
C LEU A 183 -7.13 -4.64 -1.53
N ALA A 184 -7.09 -4.50 -0.20
CA ALA A 184 -6.51 -5.49 0.69
C ALA A 184 -7.26 -6.83 0.59
N TRP A 185 -8.60 -6.80 0.61
CA TRP A 185 -9.40 -8.01 0.44
C TRP A 185 -9.19 -8.66 -0.93
N LEU A 186 -9.09 -7.88 -2.00
CA LEU A 186 -8.82 -8.39 -3.33
C LEU A 186 -7.42 -9.01 -3.44
N LEU A 187 -6.41 -8.41 -2.78
CA LEU A 187 -5.06 -8.97 -2.73
C LEU A 187 -5.03 -10.31 -1.98
N VAL A 188 -5.70 -10.39 -0.82
CA VAL A 188 -5.84 -11.65 -0.08
C VAL A 188 -6.57 -12.69 -0.91
N ALA A 189 -7.64 -12.30 -1.62
CA ALA A 189 -8.36 -13.19 -2.53
C ALA A 189 -7.46 -13.74 -3.63
N SER A 190 -6.70 -12.85 -4.30
CA SER A 190 -5.77 -13.22 -5.37
C SER A 190 -4.68 -14.17 -4.88
N LEU A 191 -4.07 -13.91 -3.72
CA LEU A 191 -3.08 -14.80 -3.12
C LEU A 191 -3.67 -16.16 -2.76
N SER A 192 -4.85 -16.18 -2.14
CA SER A 192 -5.53 -17.43 -1.75
C SER A 192 -5.84 -18.29 -2.97
N ILE A 193 -6.36 -17.68 -4.04
CA ILE A 193 -6.62 -18.35 -5.31
C ILE A 193 -5.31 -18.86 -5.92
N GLY A 194 -4.26 -18.04 -5.96
CA GLY A 194 -2.94 -18.46 -6.46
C GLY A 194 -2.37 -19.67 -5.71
N VAL A 195 -2.50 -19.71 -4.38
CA VAL A 195 -2.11 -20.86 -3.54
C VAL A 195 -2.97 -22.08 -3.85
N ALA A 196 -4.27 -21.90 -4.08
CA ALA A 196 -5.17 -22.98 -4.47
C ALA A 196 -4.77 -23.60 -5.81
N PHE A 197 -4.51 -22.78 -6.83
CA PHE A 197 -4.03 -23.24 -8.15
C PHE A 197 -2.68 -23.95 -8.04
N THR A 198 -1.73 -23.38 -7.29
CA THR A 198 -0.39 -23.96 -7.12
C THR A 198 -0.45 -25.31 -6.41
N SER A 199 -1.24 -25.41 -5.33
CA SER A 199 -1.39 -26.66 -4.59
C SER A 199 -2.12 -27.73 -5.40
N ALA A 200 -3.16 -27.37 -6.16
CA ALA A 200 -3.86 -28.30 -7.03
C ALA A 200 -2.96 -28.90 -8.12
N VAL A 201 -2.08 -28.07 -8.73
CA VAL A 201 -1.09 -28.54 -9.73
C VAL A 201 -0.03 -29.41 -9.08
N TRP A 202 0.42 -29.06 -7.87
CA TRP A 202 1.49 -29.80 -7.20
C TRP A 202 1.04 -31.18 -6.73
N LEU A 203 -0.22 -31.30 -6.30
CA LEU A 203 -0.85 -32.56 -5.90
C LEU A 203 -1.23 -33.44 -7.10
N GLY A 204 -1.18 -32.93 -8.33
CA GLY A 204 -1.39 -33.74 -9.54
C GLY A 204 -0.19 -34.63 -9.89
N ASP A 205 -0.46 -35.74 -10.57
CA ASP A 205 0.57 -36.72 -10.98
C ASP A 205 1.30 -36.35 -12.28
N ILE A 206 0.82 -35.33 -13.01
CA ILE A 206 1.35 -34.99 -14.33
C ILE A 206 2.57 -34.07 -14.23
N LEU A 207 3.76 -34.62 -14.51
CA LEU A 207 5.04 -33.89 -14.51
C LEU A 207 5.04 -32.67 -15.44
N TRP A 208 4.49 -32.80 -16.65
CA TRP A 208 4.46 -31.72 -17.64
C TRP A 208 3.76 -30.46 -17.14
N MET A 209 2.68 -30.59 -16.34
CA MET A 209 1.97 -29.45 -15.77
C MET A 209 2.83 -28.74 -14.71
N LYS A 210 3.59 -29.48 -13.91
CA LYS A 210 4.53 -28.91 -12.93
C LYS A 210 5.65 -28.13 -13.61
N VAL A 211 6.23 -28.68 -14.69
CA VAL A 211 7.26 -28.01 -15.49
C VAL A 211 6.71 -26.73 -16.13
N LEU A 212 5.52 -26.79 -16.74
CA LEU A 212 4.90 -25.63 -17.37
C LEU A 212 4.60 -24.52 -16.34
N PHE A 213 4.07 -24.88 -15.18
CA PHE A 213 3.73 -23.92 -14.13
C PHE A 213 4.98 -23.26 -13.52
N THR A 214 6.01 -24.05 -13.22
CA THR A 214 7.29 -23.52 -12.72
C THR A 214 8.01 -22.65 -13.74
N ALA A 215 7.99 -23.02 -15.03
CA ALA A 215 8.53 -22.19 -16.11
C ALA A 215 7.75 -20.88 -16.25
N GLY A 216 6.42 -20.93 -16.23
CA GLY A 216 5.56 -19.74 -16.26
C GLY A 216 5.82 -18.81 -15.08
N TYR A 217 5.95 -19.36 -13.87
CA TYR A 217 6.30 -18.59 -12.67
C TYR A 217 7.70 -17.96 -12.75
N ALA A 218 8.69 -18.69 -13.28
CA ALA A 218 10.03 -18.16 -13.50
C ALA A 218 10.03 -17.01 -14.51
N ILE A 219 9.27 -17.12 -15.62
CA ILE A 219 9.10 -16.05 -16.59
C ILE A 219 8.41 -14.84 -15.96
N PHE A 220 7.37 -15.07 -15.15
CA PHE A 220 6.68 -13.98 -14.45
C PHE A 220 7.62 -13.23 -13.49
N LEU A 221 8.37 -13.96 -12.66
CA LEU A 221 9.37 -13.37 -11.77
C LEU A 221 10.48 -12.64 -12.52
N PHE A 222 10.93 -13.17 -13.65
CA PHE A 222 11.92 -12.53 -14.50
C PHE A 222 11.40 -11.20 -15.07
N ASN A 223 10.15 -11.18 -15.57
CA ASN A 223 9.52 -9.94 -16.03
C ASN A 223 9.33 -8.93 -14.88
N LEU A 224 8.89 -9.39 -13.71
CA LEU A 224 8.75 -8.55 -12.52
C LEU A 224 10.10 -7.94 -12.14
N PHE A 225 11.16 -8.74 -12.15
CA PHE A 225 12.53 -8.28 -11.90
C PHE A 225 12.98 -7.24 -12.93
N LEU A 226 12.73 -7.46 -14.22
CA LEU A 226 13.05 -6.48 -15.27
C LEU A 226 12.31 -5.16 -15.07
N ILE A 227 11.02 -5.21 -14.70
CA ILE A 227 10.23 -4.00 -14.42
C ILE A 227 10.82 -3.25 -13.22
N ILE A 228 11.15 -3.96 -12.14
CA ILE A 228 11.78 -3.35 -10.96
C ILE A 228 13.14 -2.75 -11.31
N LEU A 229 13.94 -3.43 -12.13
CA LEU A 229 15.24 -2.94 -12.59
C LEU A 229 15.13 -1.68 -13.45
N VAL A 230 14.12 -1.60 -14.32
CA VAL A 230 13.85 -0.42 -15.17
C VAL A 230 13.32 0.76 -14.35
N LEU A 231 12.61 0.49 -13.25
CA LEU A 231 12.07 1.52 -12.37
C LEU A 231 13.09 2.05 -11.34
N LEU A 232 14.21 1.36 -11.14
CA LEU A 232 15.26 1.72 -10.18
C LEU A 232 16.31 2.63 -10.82
#